data_AF-A0A7J3U5K2-F1
#
_entry.id   AF-A0A7J3U5K2-F1
#
_cell.length_a   1.000
_cell.length_b   1.000
_cell.length_c   1.000
_cell.angle_alpha   90.00
_cell.angle_beta   90.00
_cell.angle_gamma   90.00
#
_symmetry.space_group_name_H-M   'P 1'
#
loop_
_entity.id
_entity.type
_entity.pdbx_description
1 polymer ?
#
loop_
_entity_poly.entity_id
_entity_poly.type
_entity_poly.pdbx_seq_one_letter_code
_entity_poly.pdbx_strand_id
1 'polypeptide(L)'
;MKKLAVIAMVLLLLVCSFQSGHASAAGDTSRWEVKWHKNYKTVNNTTFGVFIGSEYWNETSFYHNWGGHRVYEKYTDNIGFEATTQIYSGGGKYELRLYDVDDYAWVTLDGKEVLRVEKKGDEPGNGSVNLEISKGQHMLKVNWEEECCKASIGFAAPDELFNKDNVNNTQNKNTPGFETAATAGTIVIATIFLSLRRQHKNKK
;
A
#
# COMPACT_ATOMS: atom_id res chain seq x y z
N MET A 1 -24.68 43.26 42.81
CA MET A 1 -25.01 43.55 41.39
C MET A 1 -24.39 42.40 40.57
N LYS A 2 -25.13 41.31 40.25
CA LYS A 2 -25.80 41.04 38.95
C LYS A 2 -24.85 41.37 37.77
N LYS A 3 -24.37 40.48 36.88
CA LYS A 3 -24.92 39.33 36.12
C LYS A 3 -23.71 38.44 35.68
N LEU A 4 -23.62 37.11 35.77
CA LEU A 4 -24.25 36.01 34.99
C LEU A 4 -24.42 36.23 33.47
N ALA A 5 -23.57 35.59 32.66
CA ALA A 5 -23.80 35.06 31.29
C ALA A 5 -22.49 34.38 30.83
N VAL A 6 -22.31 33.05 30.87
CA VAL A 6 -22.82 32.02 29.94
C VAL A 6 -22.63 32.41 28.46
N ILE A 7 -21.52 31.98 27.86
CA ILE A 7 -21.36 31.78 26.41
C ILE A 7 -20.49 30.51 26.26
N ALA A 8 -21.10 29.33 26.25
CA ALA A 8 -21.61 28.64 25.06
C ALA A 8 -20.49 28.20 24.09
N MET A 9 -19.90 27.05 24.44
CA MET A 9 -19.65 25.90 23.57
C MET A 9 -20.04 26.09 22.09
N VAL A 10 -19.04 26.28 21.22
CA VAL A 10 -19.16 25.97 19.79
C VAL A 10 -17.99 25.06 19.44
N LEU A 11 -18.16 23.80 19.83
CA LEU A 11 -17.45 22.66 19.28
C LEU A 11 -17.97 22.51 17.84
N LEU A 12 -17.30 23.14 16.87
CA LEU A 12 -17.64 23.01 15.46
C LEU A 12 -17.13 21.64 14.98
N LEU A 13 -17.88 20.60 15.33
CA LEU A 13 -17.85 19.29 14.70
C LEU A 13 -18.22 19.46 13.23
N LEU A 14 -17.21 19.63 12.38
CA LEU A 14 -17.37 19.51 10.93
C LEU A 14 -17.52 18.02 10.59
N VAL A 15 -18.70 17.47 10.90
CA VAL A 15 -19.14 16.19 10.35
C VAL A 15 -19.51 16.46 8.89
N CYS A 16 -18.51 16.37 8.01
CA CYS A 16 -18.78 16.23 6.59
C CYS A 16 -19.36 14.84 6.35
N SER A 17 -20.69 14.80 6.30
CA SER A 17 -21.48 13.68 5.82
C SER A 17 -21.17 13.42 4.35
N PHE A 18 -20.09 12.68 4.06
CA PHE A 18 -19.92 12.05 2.75
C PHE A 18 -20.73 10.75 2.73
N GLN A 19 -22.05 10.88 2.62
CA GLN A 19 -22.87 9.82 2.03
C GLN A 19 -22.91 10.06 0.53
N SER A 20 -22.01 9.39 -0.18
CA SER A 20 -22.23 8.99 -1.56
C SER A 20 -22.20 7.47 -1.60
N GLY A 21 -23.37 6.88 -1.47
CA GLY A 21 -23.56 5.49 -1.85
C GLY A 21 -23.52 5.40 -3.36
N HIS A 22 -22.49 4.77 -3.91
CA HIS A 22 -22.56 3.99 -5.14
C HIS A 22 -21.79 2.70 -4.88
N ALA A 23 -22.53 1.60 -4.75
CA ALA A 23 -21.99 0.27 -4.92
C ALA A 23 -21.67 0.11 -6.41
N SER A 24 -20.51 0.61 -6.80
CA SER A 24 -19.85 0.17 -8.02
C SER A 24 -18.88 -0.91 -7.60
N ALA A 25 -19.09 -2.13 -8.09
CA ALA A 25 -18.04 -3.12 -8.20
C ALA A 25 -17.03 -2.62 -9.25
N ALA A 26 -16.28 -1.58 -8.88
CA ALA A 26 -15.08 -1.15 -9.55
C ALA A 26 -13.94 -1.79 -8.76
N GLY A 27 -13.16 -2.67 -9.40
CA GLY A 27 -11.92 -3.14 -8.80
C GLY A 27 -11.15 -1.92 -8.32
N ASP A 28 -10.81 -1.89 -7.02
CA ASP A 28 -10.08 -0.80 -6.41
C ASP A 28 -8.75 -0.63 -7.17
N THR A 29 -8.69 0.35 -8.06
CA THR A 29 -7.48 0.68 -8.78
C THR A 29 -6.46 1.21 -7.78
N SER A 30 -5.24 0.69 -7.84
CA SER A 30 -4.08 1.22 -7.12
C SER A 30 -4.01 2.72 -7.34
N ARG A 31 -4.00 3.52 -6.27
CA ARG A 31 -4.03 4.98 -6.38
C ARG A 31 -2.91 5.60 -5.56
N TRP A 32 -1.93 6.15 -6.26
CA TRP A 32 -0.91 7.00 -5.65
C TRP A 32 -1.49 8.39 -5.43
N GLU A 33 -1.34 8.92 -4.22
CA GLU A 33 -1.48 10.36 -3.94
C GLU A 33 -0.11 10.99 -4.12
N VAL A 34 0.02 11.88 -5.10
CA VAL A 34 1.28 12.53 -5.45
C VAL A 34 1.24 13.98 -5.04
N LYS A 35 2.21 14.41 -4.24
CA LYS A 35 2.40 15.80 -3.84
C LYS A 35 3.68 16.33 -4.46
N TRP A 36 3.55 17.39 -5.23
CA TRP A 36 4.64 18.06 -5.92
C TRP A 36 5.19 19.21 -5.08
N HIS A 37 6.50 19.32 -5.03
CA HIS A 37 7.22 20.33 -4.28
C HIS A 37 8.29 20.99 -5.14
N LYS A 38 8.47 22.30 -4.98
CA LYS A 38 9.69 22.97 -5.41
C LYS A 38 10.78 22.70 -4.39
N ASN A 39 11.93 22.23 -4.85
CA ASN A 39 13.06 21.89 -4.00
C ASN A 39 13.88 23.13 -3.64
N TYR A 40 14.47 23.11 -2.45
CA TYR A 40 15.48 24.08 -2.05
C TYR A 40 16.84 23.40 -1.95
N LYS A 41 17.83 23.97 -2.64
CA LYS A 41 19.21 23.58 -2.46
C LYS A 41 19.74 24.21 -1.18
N THR A 42 20.00 23.38 -0.17
CA THR A 42 20.82 23.79 0.98
C THR A 42 22.28 23.46 0.69
N VAL A 43 23.22 24.01 1.47
CA VAL A 43 24.67 23.80 1.27
C VAL A 43 25.06 22.32 1.25
N ASN A 44 24.26 21.45 1.90
CA ASN A 44 24.59 20.04 2.09
C ASN A 44 23.49 19.05 1.63
N ASN A 45 22.32 19.51 1.17
CA ASN A 45 21.26 18.62 0.70
C ASN A 45 20.17 19.37 -0.09
N THR A 46 19.48 18.65 -0.96
CA THR A 46 18.19 19.06 -1.53
C THR A 46 17.08 18.56 -0.60
N THR A 47 16.06 19.39 -0.37
CA THR A 47 14.90 19.03 0.46
C THR A 47 13.62 19.52 -0.20
N PHE A 48 12.55 18.73 -0.09
CA PHE A 48 11.20 19.17 -0.43
C PHE A 48 10.86 20.49 0.25
N GLY A 49 10.68 21.52 -0.58
CA GLY A 49 10.36 22.86 -0.15
C GLY A 49 8.86 23.13 -0.27
N VAL A 50 8.53 24.14 -1.07
CA VAL A 50 7.16 24.63 -1.20
C VAL A 50 6.30 23.65 -1.98
N PHE A 51 5.19 23.24 -1.38
CA PHE A 51 4.13 22.52 -2.08
C PHE A 51 3.60 23.35 -3.25
N ILE A 52 3.56 22.75 -4.44
CA ILE A 52 3.14 23.42 -5.68
C ILE A 52 1.93 22.76 -6.34
N GLY A 53 1.54 21.55 -5.91
CA GLY A 53 0.34 20.90 -6.43
C GLY A 53 0.28 19.42 -6.09
N SER A 54 -0.81 18.78 -6.50
CA SER A 54 -1.04 17.35 -6.25
C SER A 54 -1.83 16.72 -7.38
N GLU A 55 -1.65 15.42 -7.56
CA GLU A 55 -2.40 14.62 -8.52
C GLU A 55 -2.53 13.16 -8.05
N TYR A 56 -3.19 12.34 -8.85
CA TYR A 56 -3.35 10.92 -8.59
C TYR A 56 -2.87 10.10 -9.79
N TRP A 57 -2.11 9.04 -9.53
CA TRP A 57 -1.73 8.04 -10.53
C TRP A 57 -2.43 6.72 -10.23
N ASN A 58 -2.94 6.04 -11.27
CA ASN A 58 -3.79 4.84 -11.13
C ASN A 58 -3.04 3.52 -11.40
N GLU A 59 -1.72 3.58 -11.48
CA GLU A 59 -0.85 2.46 -11.81
C GLU A 59 -0.18 1.86 -10.58
N THR A 60 0.13 0.57 -10.62
CA THR A 60 0.87 -0.13 -9.55
C THR A 60 2.33 0.30 -9.55
N SER A 61 2.94 0.19 -10.72
CA SER A 61 4.30 0.60 -11.06
C SER A 61 4.22 1.74 -12.08
N PHE A 62 5.10 2.74 -11.97
CA PHE A 62 5.10 3.90 -12.86
C PHE A 62 6.46 4.12 -13.49
N TYR A 63 6.44 4.76 -14.67
CA TYR A 63 7.61 5.27 -15.34
C TYR A 63 7.29 6.63 -15.95
N HIS A 64 8.09 7.63 -15.60
CA HIS A 64 8.00 8.95 -16.16
C HIS A 64 9.39 9.39 -16.63
N ASN A 65 9.44 9.86 -17.87
CA ASN A 65 10.62 10.46 -18.45
C ASN A 65 10.22 11.77 -19.11
N TRP A 66 10.63 12.85 -18.47
CA TRP A 66 10.37 14.20 -18.95
C TRP A 66 11.55 14.73 -19.77
N GLY A 67 12.71 14.08 -19.74
CA GLY A 67 13.94 14.61 -20.31
C GLY A 67 14.18 16.04 -19.80
N GLY A 68 14.58 16.96 -20.68
CA GLY A 68 14.73 18.38 -20.34
C GLY A 68 13.45 19.21 -20.48
N HIS A 69 12.28 18.58 -20.39
CA HIS A 69 10.99 19.26 -20.53
C HIS A 69 10.33 19.53 -19.18
N ARG A 70 9.16 20.18 -19.22
CA ARG A 70 8.38 20.47 -18.02
C ARG A 70 7.98 19.17 -17.34
N VAL A 71 8.31 19.08 -16.05
CA VAL A 71 7.99 17.96 -15.17
C VAL A 71 6.59 18.10 -14.60
N TYR A 72 6.27 19.27 -14.06
CA TYR A 72 4.95 19.58 -13.50
C TYR A 72 4.56 21.04 -13.80
N GLU A 73 3.40 21.23 -14.41
CA GLU A 73 2.90 22.53 -14.84
C GLU A 73 3.94 23.37 -15.62
N LYS A 74 4.54 24.38 -14.97
CA LYS A 74 5.53 25.31 -15.53
C LYS A 74 6.96 25.00 -15.09
N TYR A 75 7.17 23.99 -14.24
CA TYR A 75 8.44 23.67 -13.61
C TYR A 75 9.18 22.60 -14.41
N THR A 76 10.49 22.80 -14.58
CA THR A 76 11.41 21.88 -15.27
C THR A 76 12.39 21.31 -14.26
N ASP A 77 13.14 22.19 -13.57
CA ASP A 77 14.20 21.80 -12.62
C ASP A 77 13.85 22.14 -11.17
N ASN A 78 14.65 21.63 -10.23
CA ASN A 78 14.52 21.89 -8.78
C ASN A 78 13.11 21.58 -8.28
N ILE A 79 12.62 20.40 -8.64
CA ILE A 79 11.27 19.92 -8.35
C ILE A 79 11.34 18.48 -7.88
N GLY A 80 10.42 18.08 -7.02
CA GLY A 80 10.30 16.69 -6.64
C GLY A 80 8.88 16.36 -6.23
N PHE A 81 8.66 15.09 -5.91
CA PHE A 81 7.37 14.64 -5.41
C PHE A 81 7.49 13.62 -4.27
N GLU A 82 6.44 13.57 -3.46
CA GLU A 82 6.12 12.47 -2.57
C GLU A 82 4.90 11.72 -3.14
N ALA A 83 5.08 10.50 -3.61
CA ALA A 83 4.01 9.60 -4.06
C ALA A 83 3.74 8.59 -2.95
N THR A 84 2.52 8.57 -2.41
CA THR A 84 2.12 7.71 -1.30
C THR A 84 0.95 6.81 -1.69
N THR A 85 0.99 5.54 -1.27
CA THR A 85 -0.07 4.56 -1.52
C THR A 85 -0.15 3.50 -0.42
N GLN A 86 -1.30 2.83 -0.33
CA GLN A 86 -1.46 1.65 0.52
C GLN A 86 -1.15 0.38 -0.26
N ILE A 87 -0.38 -0.51 0.35
CA ILE A 87 -0.13 -1.86 -0.15
C ILE A 87 -0.61 -2.92 0.85
N TYR A 88 -0.84 -4.12 0.37
CA TYR A 88 -1.52 -5.23 1.03
C TYR A 88 -0.69 -6.51 0.86
N SER A 89 0.12 -6.81 1.87
CA SER A 89 1.00 -7.98 1.86
C SER A 89 0.31 -9.20 2.46
N GLY A 90 0.43 -10.35 1.77
CA GLY A 90 0.08 -11.65 2.33
C GLY A 90 1.09 -12.20 3.34
N GLY A 91 2.21 -11.48 3.55
CA GLY A 91 3.42 -11.96 4.21
C GLY A 91 4.38 -12.60 3.22
N GLY A 92 5.66 -12.18 3.21
CA GLY A 92 6.68 -12.79 2.36
C GLY A 92 7.78 -11.83 1.91
N LYS A 93 8.63 -12.31 1.01
CA LYS A 93 9.67 -11.52 0.35
C LYS A 93 9.15 -10.89 -0.92
N TYR A 94 9.36 -9.58 -1.06
CA TYR A 94 9.01 -8.82 -2.25
C TYR A 94 10.21 -8.00 -2.72
N GLU A 95 10.35 -7.85 -4.04
CA GLU A 95 11.33 -6.97 -4.64
C GLU A 95 10.71 -5.60 -4.92
N LEU A 96 11.36 -4.52 -4.48
CA LEU A 96 11.05 -3.15 -4.89
C LEU A 96 12.21 -2.62 -5.72
N ARG A 97 11.90 -1.90 -6.80
CA ARG A 97 12.90 -1.39 -7.75
C ARG A 97 12.70 0.10 -8.00
N LEU A 98 13.81 0.83 -8.02
CA LEU A 98 13.93 2.15 -8.60
C LEU A 98 14.85 2.05 -9.83
N TYR A 99 14.45 2.62 -10.95
CA TYR A 99 15.22 2.57 -12.20
C TYR A 99 15.07 3.87 -12.97
N ASP A 100 16.03 4.14 -13.86
CA ASP A 100 16.07 5.38 -14.64
C ASP A 100 15.89 6.66 -13.78
N VAL A 101 16.52 6.68 -12.60
CA VAL A 101 16.40 7.78 -11.63
C VAL A 101 17.35 8.91 -12.01
N ASP A 102 16.80 10.07 -12.28
CA ASP A 102 17.52 11.33 -12.47
C ASP A 102 16.76 12.42 -11.67
N ASP A 103 17.28 13.03 -10.59
CA ASP A 103 18.61 12.85 -9.98
C ASP A 103 18.59 11.89 -8.76
N TYR A 104 17.62 12.02 -7.85
CA TYR A 104 17.56 11.28 -6.58
C TYR A 104 16.20 10.65 -6.33
N ALA A 105 16.17 9.43 -5.79
CA ALA A 105 14.93 8.80 -5.35
C ALA A 105 15.13 7.88 -4.15
N TRP A 106 14.09 7.76 -3.31
CA TRP A 106 14.08 6.77 -2.24
C TRP A 106 12.68 6.27 -1.94
N VAL A 107 12.63 5.03 -1.46
CA VAL A 107 11.41 4.32 -1.07
C VAL A 107 11.39 4.17 0.44
N THR A 108 10.26 4.51 1.05
CA THR A 108 9.98 4.18 2.44
C THR A 108 8.79 3.23 2.55
N LEU A 109 8.90 2.28 3.48
CA LEU A 109 7.84 1.37 3.88
C LEU A 109 7.55 1.61 5.37
N ASP A 110 6.31 1.96 5.69
CA ASP A 110 5.88 2.36 7.04
C ASP A 110 6.78 3.43 7.67
N GLY A 111 7.23 4.38 6.84
CA GLY A 111 8.10 5.48 7.26
C GLY A 111 9.58 5.12 7.41
N LYS A 112 9.98 3.85 7.23
CA LYS A 112 11.38 3.44 7.21
C LYS A 112 11.91 3.40 5.78
N GLU A 113 13.04 4.06 5.53
CA GLU A 113 13.74 3.95 4.25
C GLU A 113 14.26 2.52 4.01
N VAL A 114 13.93 1.98 2.84
CA VAL A 114 14.30 0.60 2.44
C VAL A 114 15.13 0.55 1.16
N LEU A 115 15.08 1.61 0.34
CA LEU A 115 15.86 1.73 -0.88
C LEU A 115 16.13 3.21 -1.16
N ARG A 116 17.36 3.53 -1.55
CA ARG A 116 17.77 4.85 -2.03
C ARG A 116 18.63 4.68 -3.26
N VAL A 117 18.38 5.49 -4.28
CA VAL A 117 19.06 5.48 -5.56
C VAL A 117 19.36 6.91 -5.96
N GLU A 118 20.56 7.13 -6.49
CA GLU A 118 21.00 8.41 -7.03
C GLU A 118 21.66 8.17 -8.39
N LYS A 119 21.53 9.15 -9.27
CA LYS A 119 22.29 9.23 -10.51
C LYS A 119 23.79 9.32 -10.23
N LYS A 120 24.59 8.76 -11.13
CA LYS A 120 26.06 8.77 -11.05
C LYS A 120 26.65 9.39 -12.31
N GLY A 121 27.12 10.63 -12.19
CA GLY A 121 27.58 11.39 -13.35
C GLY A 121 26.42 11.62 -14.32
N ASP A 122 26.57 11.15 -15.57
CA ASP A 122 25.54 11.28 -16.61
C ASP A 122 24.63 10.04 -16.74
N GLU A 123 24.82 9.02 -15.88
CA GLU A 123 24.06 7.76 -15.94
C GLU A 123 22.93 7.74 -14.90
N PRO A 124 21.67 7.52 -15.33
CA PRO A 124 20.55 7.38 -14.40
C PRO A 124 20.77 6.28 -13.35
N GLY A 125 20.33 6.57 -12.13
CA GLY A 125 20.42 5.66 -11.00
C GLY A 125 19.49 4.46 -11.16
N ASN A 126 19.98 3.28 -10.77
CA ASN A 126 19.19 2.04 -10.74
C ASN A 126 19.51 1.25 -9.46
N GLY A 127 18.49 0.66 -8.85
CA GLY A 127 18.65 -0.14 -7.63
C GLY A 127 17.42 -0.98 -7.30
N SER A 128 17.63 -2.07 -6.56
CA SER A 128 16.55 -2.90 -6.05
C SER A 128 16.83 -3.36 -4.63
N VAL A 129 15.76 -3.69 -3.91
CA VAL A 129 15.81 -4.29 -2.57
C VAL A 129 14.83 -5.45 -2.51
N ASN A 130 15.29 -6.57 -1.96
CA ASN A 130 14.42 -7.67 -1.54
C ASN A 130 14.19 -7.55 -0.04
N LEU A 131 12.95 -7.37 0.39
CA LEU A 131 12.61 -7.25 1.80
C LEU A 131 11.45 -8.17 2.18
N GLU A 132 11.50 -8.64 3.42
CA GLU A 132 10.39 -9.33 4.06
C GLU A 132 9.36 -8.28 4.50
N ILE A 133 8.14 -8.35 3.95
CA ILE A 133 7.01 -7.50 4.33
C ILE A 133 6.04 -8.37 5.12
N SER A 134 5.76 -7.99 6.36
CA SER A 134 4.80 -8.70 7.20
C SER A 134 3.42 -8.75 6.55
N LYS A 135 2.59 -9.71 6.96
CA LYS A 135 1.20 -9.77 6.51
C LYS A 135 0.43 -8.55 7.02
N GLY A 136 -0.33 -7.89 6.16
CA GLY A 136 -1.20 -6.77 6.53
C GLY A 136 -1.17 -5.62 5.53
N GLN A 137 -1.73 -4.49 5.96
CA GLN A 137 -1.72 -3.24 5.22
C GLN A 137 -0.49 -2.41 5.62
N HIS A 138 0.19 -1.86 4.62
CA HIS A 138 1.40 -1.04 4.79
C HIS A 138 1.30 0.26 4.01
N MET A 139 2.02 1.28 4.47
CA MET A 139 2.16 2.55 3.75
C MET A 139 3.45 2.52 2.94
N LEU A 140 3.32 2.60 1.62
CA LEU A 140 4.43 2.71 0.70
C LEU A 140 4.55 4.16 0.23
N LYS A 141 5.77 4.70 0.27
CA LYS A 141 6.06 6.03 -0.28
C LYS A 141 7.27 5.97 -1.19
N VAL A 142 7.15 6.57 -2.36
CA VAL A 142 8.27 6.87 -3.28
C VAL A 142 8.48 8.37 -3.28
N ASN A 143 9.72 8.78 -3.08
CA ASN A 143 10.12 10.18 -3.10
C ASN A 143 11.13 10.35 -4.23
N TRP A 144 11.06 11.46 -4.92
CA TRP A 144 11.96 11.78 -6.02
C TRP A 144 12.28 13.27 -6.04
N GLU A 145 13.54 13.61 -6.35
CA GLU A 145 14.04 14.96 -6.46
C GLU A 145 14.86 15.13 -7.76
N GLU A 146 14.48 16.12 -8.54
CA GLU A 146 15.22 16.67 -9.68
C GLU A 146 15.99 17.91 -9.23
N GLU A 147 17.29 17.96 -9.50
CA GLU A 147 18.08 19.18 -9.36
C GLU A 147 18.18 19.93 -10.68
N CYS A 148 18.57 19.24 -11.76
CA CYS A 148 18.63 19.86 -13.08
C CYS A 148 18.59 18.89 -14.27
N CYS A 149 18.19 19.51 -15.37
CA CYS A 149 18.58 19.24 -16.73
C CYS A 149 17.77 18.12 -17.38
N LYS A 150 17.67 16.95 -16.74
CA LYS A 150 16.90 15.82 -17.25
C LYS A 150 16.21 15.14 -16.10
N ALA A 151 14.90 15.00 -16.21
CA ALA A 151 14.10 14.36 -15.19
C ALA A 151 13.58 13.00 -15.67
N SER A 152 13.85 11.97 -14.89
CA SER A 152 13.23 10.65 -15.07
C SER A 152 13.15 9.86 -13.76
N ILE A 153 12.13 9.02 -13.65
CA ILE A 153 12.00 8.03 -12.59
C ILE A 153 11.13 6.86 -13.03
N GLY A 154 11.60 5.67 -12.73
CA GLY A 154 10.84 4.43 -12.73
C GLY A 154 10.76 3.83 -11.33
N PHE A 155 9.57 3.36 -10.97
CA PHE A 155 9.33 2.53 -9.81
C PHE A 155 8.62 1.24 -10.21
N ALA A 156 9.06 0.11 -9.66
CA ALA A 156 8.38 -1.16 -9.85
C ALA A 156 8.26 -1.98 -8.56
N ALA A 157 7.11 -2.61 -8.40
CA ALA A 157 6.79 -3.57 -7.35
C ALA A 157 5.80 -4.62 -7.88
N PRO A 158 5.72 -5.82 -7.27
CA PRO A 158 4.71 -6.81 -7.63
C PRO A 158 3.30 -6.25 -7.56
N ASP A 159 2.51 -6.40 -8.63
CA ASP A 159 1.12 -5.92 -8.70
C ASP A 159 0.24 -6.46 -7.58
N GLU A 160 0.57 -7.66 -7.10
CA GLU A 160 -0.11 -8.32 -6.00
C GLU A 160 -0.10 -7.45 -4.73
N LEU A 161 0.96 -6.68 -4.47
CA LEU A 161 1.00 -5.78 -3.32
C LEU A 161 -0.08 -4.70 -3.35
N PHE A 162 -0.71 -4.43 -4.48
CA PHE A 162 -1.76 -3.40 -4.57
C PHE A 162 -3.18 -3.97 -4.55
N ASN A 163 -3.32 -5.29 -4.43
CA ASN A 163 -4.61 -5.95 -4.32
C ASN A 163 -5.03 -6.10 -2.86
N LYS A 164 -6.11 -5.43 -2.46
CA LYS A 164 -6.69 -5.51 -1.10
C LYS A 164 -6.99 -6.93 -0.63
N ASP A 165 -7.34 -7.83 -1.56
CA ASP A 165 -7.71 -9.20 -1.24
C ASP A 165 -6.51 -10.07 -0.84
N ASN A 166 -5.28 -9.60 -1.07
CA ASN A 166 -4.09 -10.38 -0.75
C ASN A 166 -3.84 -10.57 0.75
N VAL A 167 -4.36 -9.69 1.60
CA VAL A 167 -4.30 -9.93 3.06
C VAL A 167 -5.14 -11.15 3.46
N ASN A 168 -6.17 -11.49 2.68
CA ASN A 168 -7.08 -12.59 2.99
C ASN A 168 -6.72 -13.89 2.26
N ASN A 169 -5.85 -13.83 1.25
CA ASN A 169 -5.49 -14.97 0.41
C ASN A 169 -4.41 -15.86 1.07
N THR A 170 -4.71 -16.37 2.27
CA THR A 170 -3.86 -17.33 3.01
C THR A 170 -4.59 -18.61 3.39
N GLN A 171 -5.57 -19.05 2.59
CA GLN A 171 -6.18 -20.38 2.71
C GLN A 171 -6.62 -20.92 1.33
N ASN A 172 -5.68 -21.50 0.57
CA ASN A 172 -5.86 -22.71 -0.26
C ASN A 172 -4.73 -22.83 -1.29
N LYS A 173 -3.55 -23.29 -0.86
CA LYS A 173 -2.58 -23.88 -1.80
C LYS A 173 -1.98 -25.21 -1.37
N ASN A 174 -2.48 -25.82 -0.29
CA ASN A 174 -2.10 -27.16 0.14
C ASN A 174 -3.31 -27.95 0.64
N THR A 175 -4.12 -28.45 -0.28
CA THR A 175 -4.88 -29.68 -0.03
C THR A 175 -4.85 -30.48 -1.33
N PRO A 176 -4.15 -31.62 -1.39
CA PRO A 176 -4.29 -32.55 -2.50
C PRO A 176 -5.76 -32.92 -2.60
N GLY A 177 -6.36 -32.69 -3.77
CA GLY A 177 -7.76 -33.02 -4.03
C GLY A 177 -7.99 -34.50 -3.81
N PHE A 178 -8.65 -34.85 -2.70
CA PHE A 178 -9.50 -36.03 -2.68
C PHE A 178 -10.84 -35.61 -3.28
N GLU A 179 -11.00 -35.89 -4.57
CA GLU A 179 -12.30 -35.89 -5.21
C GLU A 179 -13.20 -36.88 -4.46
N THR A 180 -14.16 -36.35 -3.72
CA THR A 180 -15.27 -37.15 -3.19
C THR A 180 -16.20 -37.42 -4.37
N ALA A 181 -16.01 -38.56 -5.01
CA ALA A 181 -16.98 -39.12 -5.94
C ALA A 181 -18.30 -39.36 -5.18
N ALA A 182 -19.31 -38.57 -5.53
CA ALA A 182 -20.69 -38.85 -5.18
C ALA A 182 -21.07 -40.23 -5.74
N THR A 183 -21.27 -41.21 -4.87
CA THR A 183 -21.97 -42.44 -5.22
C THR A 183 -23.28 -42.45 -4.43
N ALA A 184 -24.37 -42.16 -5.13
CA ALA A 184 -25.71 -42.45 -4.67
C ALA A 184 -25.84 -43.97 -4.49
N GLY A 185 -26.37 -44.42 -3.36
CA GLY A 185 -26.67 -45.84 -3.21
C GLY A 185 -26.94 -46.31 -1.79
N THR A 186 -28.24 -46.38 -1.48
CA THR A 186 -28.87 -47.34 -0.54
C THR A 186 -29.02 -46.92 0.92
N ILE A 187 -30.28 -46.67 1.26
CA ILE A 187 -30.89 -46.65 2.58
C ILE A 187 -30.68 -48.02 3.26
N VAL A 188 -30.16 -48.03 4.49
CA VAL A 188 -30.52 -49.06 5.48
C VAL A 188 -30.79 -48.38 6.81
N ILE A 189 -32.07 -48.46 7.20
CA ILE A 189 -32.58 -48.15 8.53
C ILE A 189 -32.08 -49.23 9.49
N ALA A 190 -31.45 -48.84 10.60
CA ALA A 190 -31.35 -49.69 11.78
C ALA A 190 -31.47 -48.84 13.04
N THR A 191 -32.62 -48.98 13.69
CA THR A 191 -33.00 -48.40 14.96
C THR A 191 -32.56 -49.32 16.12
N ILE A 192 -32.43 -48.76 17.33
CA ILE A 192 -32.44 -49.42 18.68
C ILE A 192 -31.15 -50.20 19.02
N PHE A 193 -30.42 -49.99 20.14
CA PHE A 193 -30.87 -50.02 21.54
C PHE A 193 -29.99 -49.22 22.51
N LEU A 194 -30.66 -48.47 23.39
CA LEU A 194 -30.20 -48.20 24.75
C LEU A 194 -30.04 -49.52 25.52
N SER A 195 -28.93 -49.66 26.23
CA SER A 195 -28.82 -50.55 27.38
C SER A 195 -27.91 -49.91 28.42
N LEU A 196 -28.52 -49.22 29.37
CA LEU A 196 -27.95 -49.09 30.71
C LEU A 196 -27.81 -50.49 31.31
N ARG A 197 -26.64 -50.83 31.86
CA ARG A 197 -26.58 -51.67 33.05
C ARG A 197 -25.45 -51.28 33.98
N ARG A 198 -25.85 -51.32 35.25
CA ARG A 198 -25.27 -50.75 36.46
C ARG A 198 -24.59 -51.89 37.22
N GLN A 199 -23.52 -51.54 37.94
CA GLN A 199 -22.94 -52.23 39.11
C GLN A 199 -22.17 -53.54 38.84
N HIS A 200 -21.13 -53.92 39.60
CA HIS A 200 -21.07 -53.94 41.07
C HIS A 200 -19.62 -54.21 41.57
N LYS A 201 -19.24 -53.49 42.66
CA LYS A 201 -18.48 -53.91 43.85
C LYS A 201 -17.06 -54.56 43.79
N ASN A 202 -16.19 -53.89 44.55
CA ASN A 202 -15.43 -54.36 45.74
C ASN A 202 -14.05 -55.04 45.62
N LYS A 203 -13.14 -54.42 46.39
CA LYS A 203 -12.16 -54.98 47.35
C LYS A 203 -11.11 -55.97 46.82
N LYS A 204 -9.86 -55.53 46.83
CA LYS A 204 -8.86 -55.98 47.81
C LYS A 204 -7.89 -54.85 48.14
#